data_AF-A0A9Q8L5X4-F1
#
_entry.id   AF-A0A9Q8L5X4-F1
#
_cell.length_a   1.000
_cell.length_b   1.000
_cell.length_c   1.000
_cell.angle_alpha   90.00
_cell.angle_beta   90.00
_cell.angle_gamma   90.00
#
_symmetry.space_group_name_H-M   'P 1'
#
loop_
_entity.id
_entity.type
_entity.pdbx_description
1 polymer ?
#
loop_
_entity_poly.entity_id
_entity_poly.type
_entity_poly.pdbx_seq_one_letter_code
_entity_poly.pdbx_strand_id
1 'polypeptide(L)' 'MPILHIVLFEFKPTTTHSQVEDVCKRMLALKDNCIHPETKQTYVKSYGGGRDNSPEGQQVGGHSRRPTQT' A
#
# COMPACT_ATOMS: atom_id res chain seq x y z
N MET A 1 9.08 20.38 8.56
CA MET A 1 9.01 18.95 8.92
C MET A 1 8.22 18.20 7.86
N PRO A 2 8.59 16.97 7.46
CA PRO A 2 7.80 16.16 6.53
C PRO A 2 6.58 15.54 7.22
N ILE A 3 5.51 15.30 6.47
CA ILE A 3 4.35 14.50 6.90
C ILE A 3 4.57 13.06 6.41
N LEU A 4 4.54 12.09 7.32
CA LEU A 4 4.58 10.67 6.96
C LEU A 4 3.16 10.12 6.95
N HIS A 5 2.69 9.69 5.78
CA HIS A 5 1.35 9.12 5.59
C HIS A 5 1.48 7.62 5.32
N ILE A 6 0.97 6.79 6.23
CA ILE A 6 1.01 5.33 6.14
C ILE A 6 -0.42 4.82 5.92
N VAL A 7 -0.61 4.00 4.89
CA VAL A 7 -1.91 3.41 4.53
C VAL A 7 -1.75 1.90 4.49
N LEU A 8 -2.66 1.18 5.15
CA LEU A 8 -2.73 -0.27 5.13
C LEU A 8 -4.03 -0.68 4.43
N PHE A 9 -3.94 -1.65 3.53
CA PHE A 9 -5.09 -2.18 2.78
C PHE A 9 -5.36 -3.63 3.16
N GLU A 10 -6.63 -3.95 3.35
CA GLU A 10 -7.16 -5.32 3.29
C GLU A 10 -8.01 -5.44 2.02
N PHE A 11 -7.69 -6.41 1.18
CA PHE A 11 -8.47 -6.71 -0.03
C PHE A 11 -9.54 -7.75 0.28
N LYS A 12 -10.69 -7.65 -0.40
CA LYS A 12 -11.74 -8.67 -0.28
C LYS A 12 -11.23 -10.02 -0.80
N PRO A 13 -11.72 -11.15 -0.25
CA PRO A 13 -11.29 -12.48 -0.69
C PRO A 13 -11.64 -12.81 -2.15
N THR A 14 -12.57 -12.06 -2.75
CA THR A 14 -12.97 -12.19 -4.15
C THR A 14 -12.10 -11.39 -5.12
N THR A 15 -11.16 -10.57 -4.62
CA THR A 15 -10.29 -9.75 -5.45
C THR A 15 -9.21 -10.60 -6.10
N THR A 16 -9.01 -10.44 -7.42
CA THR A 16 -7.99 -11.18 -8.16
C THR A 16 -6.61 -10.58 -7.93
N HIS A 17 -5.56 -11.37 -8.15
CA HIS A 17 -4.18 -10.88 -8.08
C HIS A 17 -3.93 -9.68 -9.01
N SER A 18 -4.50 -9.70 -10.23
CA SER A 18 -4.37 -8.61 -11.18
C SER A 18 -5.00 -7.30 -10.69
N GLN A 19 -6.13 -7.38 -9.97
CA GLN A 19 -6.77 -6.20 -9.37
C GLN A 19 -5.93 -5.64 -8.22
N VAL A 20 -5.37 -6.50 -7.38
CA VAL A 20 -4.46 -6.08 -6.30
C VAL A 20 -3.22 -5.38 -6.89
N GLU A 21 -2.61 -5.98 -7.90
CA GLU A 21 -1.42 -5.45 -8.55
C GLU A 21 -1.69 -4.09 -9.22
N ASP A 22 -2.83 -3.93 -9.90
CA ASP A 22 -3.25 -2.64 -10.48
C ASP A 22 -3.39 -1.54 -9.42
N VAL A 23 -4.11 -1.84 -8.33
CA VAL A 23 -4.32 -0.89 -7.23
C VAL A 23 -2.98 -0.49 -6.61
N CYS A 24 -2.11 -1.47 -6.33
CA CYS A 24 -0.77 -1.21 -5.82
C CYS A 24 -0.01 -0.30 -6.79
N LYS A 25 0.09 -0.64 -8.08
CA LYS A 25 0.79 0.19 -9.10
C LYS A 25 0.29 1.63 -9.13
N ARG A 26 -1.04 1.85 -9.07
CA ARG A 26 -1.62 3.20 -9.04
C ARG A 26 -1.28 3.95 -7.76
N MET A 27 -1.28 3.27 -6.61
CA MET A 27 -0.85 3.87 -5.34
C MET A 27 0.62 4.31 -5.41
N LEU A 28 1.49 3.48 -6.01
CA LEU A 28 2.90 3.79 -6.19
C LEU A 28 3.12 5.00 -7.12
N ALA A 29 2.28 5.15 -8.14
CA ALA A 29 2.33 6.24 -9.10
C ALA A 29 1.88 7.60 -8.53
N LEU A 30 1.32 7.65 -7.32
CA LEU A 30 0.90 8.92 -6.70
C LEU A 30 2.08 9.87 -6.50
N LYS A 31 3.30 9.36 -6.35
CA LYS A 31 4.50 10.21 -6.24
C LYS A 31 4.63 11.20 -7.43
N ASP A 32 4.21 10.76 -8.62
CA ASP A 32 4.33 11.51 -9.87
C ASP A 32 3.04 12.30 -10.18
N ASN A 33 1.87 11.77 -9.77
CA ASN A 33 0.57 12.38 -10.05
C ASN A 33 0.13 13.42 -9.01
N CYS A 34 0.68 13.37 -7.80
CA CYS A 34 0.38 14.31 -6.72
C CYS A 34 1.11 15.64 -6.95
N ILE A 35 0.50 16.49 -7.76
CA ILE A 35 1.01 17.79 -8.16
C ILE A 35 0.27 18.90 -7.41
N HIS A 36 1.02 19.86 -6.88
CA HIS A 36 0.45 21.04 -6.25
C HIS A 36 -0.22 21.94 -7.31
N PRO A 37 -1.48 22.39 -7.10
CA PRO A 37 -2.26 23.05 -8.15
C PRO A 37 -1.65 24.37 -8.63
N GLU A 38 -1.07 25.16 -7.72
CA GLU A 38 -0.46 26.46 -8.02
C GLU A 38 0.98 26.35 -8.53
N THR A 39 1.86 25.67 -7.80
CA THR A 39 3.29 25.58 -8.15
C THR A 39 3.59 24.57 -9.26
N LYS A 40 2.64 23.69 -9.60
CA LYS A 40 2.79 22.58 -10.56
C LYS A 40 3.93 21.61 -10.24
N GLN A 41 4.41 21.61 -9.00
CA GLN A 41 5.46 20.73 -8.53
C GLN A 41 4.88 19.52 -7.79
N THR A 42 5.52 18.37 -7.94
CA THR A 42 5.20 17.17 -7.16
C THR A 42 5.49 17.41 -5.68
N TYR A 43 4.51 17.17 -4.81
CA TYR A 43 4.68 17.42 -3.37
C TYR A 43 5.08 16.16 -2.56
N VAL A 44 5.01 14.97 -3.17
CA VAL A 44 5.46 13.73 -2.55
C VAL A 44 6.98 13.63 -2.67
N LYS A 45 7.68 13.74 -1.53
CA LYS A 45 9.16 13.75 -1.49
C LYS A 45 9.78 12.36 -1.52
N SER A 46 9.12 11.39 -0.89
CA SER A 46 9.57 10.01 -0.80
C SER A 46 8.34 9.11 -0.78
N TYR A 47 8.46 7.94 -1.36
CA TYR A 47 7.36 7.00 -1.44
C TYR A 47 7.92 5.56 -1.44
N GLY A 48 7.16 4.64 -0.88
CA GLY A 48 7.47 3.21 -0.86
C GLY A 48 6.28 2.41 -0.33
N GLY A 49 6.24 1.13 -0.65
CA GLY A 49 5.19 0.21 -0.20
C GLY A 49 5.55 -1.23 -0.54
N GLY A 50 4.90 -2.17 0.14
CA GLY A 50 5.16 -3.58 -0.03
C GLY A 50 4.09 -4.44 0.62
N ARG A 51 4.16 -5.74 0.35
CA ARG A 51 3.36 -6.74 1.07
C ARG A 51 3.89 -6.87 2.49
N ASP A 52 2.98 -6.93 3.46
CA ASP A 52 3.32 -7.24 4.84
C ASP A 52 4.09 -8.57 4.94
N ASN A 53 5.22 -8.54 5.64
CA ASN A 53 6.11 -9.69 5.86
C ASN A 53 6.38 -9.93 7.35
N SER A 54 5.50 -9.45 8.23
CA SER A 54 5.64 -9.58 9.69
C SER A 54 5.59 -11.07 10.12
N PRO A 55 6.63 -11.58 10.81
CA PRO A 55 6.60 -12.94 11.35
C PRO A 55 5.65 -13.09 12.56
N GLU A 56 5.20 -11.99 13.16
CA GLU A 56 4.37 -11.98 14.37
C GLU A 56 2.89 -12.33 14.12
N GLY A 57 2.40 -12.18 12.87
CA GLY A 57 1.03 -12.58 12.52
C GLY A 57 -0.08 -11.72 13.14
N GLN A 58 0.25 -10.49 13.54
CA GLN A 58 -0.68 -9.54 14.19
C GLN A 58 -1.23 -8.50 13.20
N GLN A 59 -1.37 -8.87 11.92
CA GLN A 59 -1.89 -7.95 10.91
C GLN A 59 -3.35 -7.59 11.22
N VAL A 60 -3.63 -6.29 11.35
CA VAL A 60 -4.99 -5.77 11.51
C VAL A 60 -5.68 -5.86 10.15
N GLY A 61 -6.73 -6.69 10.03
CA GLY A 61 -7.43 -6.92 8.77
C GLY A 61 -7.17 -8.27 8.10
N GLY A 62 -7.27 -9.36 8.84
CA GLY A 62 -7.69 -10.62 8.24
C GLY A 62 -6.68 -11.44 7.43
N HIS A 63 -5.36 -11.17 7.48
CA HIS A 63 -4.36 -12.12 6.93
C HIS A 63 -3.85 -13.16 7.95
N SER A 64 -4.72 -13.59 8.86
CA SER A 64 -4.49 -14.81 9.66
C SER A 64 -4.94 -16.04 8.86
N ARG A 65 -4.16 -16.42 7.85
CA ARG A 65 -4.16 -17.79 7.31
C ARG A 65 -2.75 -18.18 6.87
N ARG A 66 -1.83 -18.27 7.83
CA ARG A 66 -0.84 -19.34 7.73
C ARG A 66 -1.60 -20.63 8.05
N PRO A 67 -1.67 -21.64 7.15
CA PRO A 67 -1.83 -22.98 7.65
C PRO A 67 -0.64 -23.19 8.58
N THR A 68 -0.91 -23.52 9.84
CA THR A 68 0.09 -24.12 10.71
C THR A 68 0.74 -25.25 9.92
N GLN A 69 1.99 -25.04 9.51
CA GLN A 69 2.81 -26.08 8.93
C GLN A 69 3.02 -27.10 10.05
N THR A 70 2.24 -28.17 9.99
CA THR A 70 2.35 -29.40 10.79
C THR A 70 2.46 -30.52 9.78
#